data_AF-A0A8K0G754-F1
#
_entry.id   AF-A0A8K0G754-F1
#
_cell.length_a   1.000
_cell.length_b   1.000
_cell.length_c   1.000
_cell.angle_alpha   90.00
_cell.angle_beta   90.00
_cell.angle_gamma   90.00
#
_symmetry.space_group_name_H-M   'P 1'
#
loop_
_entity.id
_entity.type
_entity.pdbx_description
1 polymer ?
#
loop_
_entity_poly.entity_id
_entity_poly.type
_entity_poly.pdbx_seq_one_letter_code
_entity_poly.pdbx_strand_id
1 'polypeptide(L)'
;IQGQLAITGAEICYFIVYMGDKNSIFIEEIKADKDIWNTVMLPKLIDFYVNCIAPNIIENRPGRGLQCKDPPSIIEAQNALRTKKEQTKQKRQE
;
A
#
# COMPACT_ATOMS: atom_id res chain seq x y z
N ILE A 1 -6.24 6.17 9.24
CA ILE A 1 -6.37 6.29 10.71
C ILE A 1 -5.03 6.02 11.40
N GLN A 2 -4.53 4.79 11.46
CA GLN A 2 -3.27 4.50 12.17
C GLN A 2 -2.06 5.33 11.70
N GLY A 3 -1.91 5.54 10.38
CA GLY A 3 -0.85 6.44 9.87
C GLY A 3 -1.02 7.91 10.30
N GLN A 4 -2.26 8.40 10.41
CA GLN A 4 -2.52 9.76 10.92
C GLN A 4 -2.19 9.86 12.42
N LEU A 5 -2.58 8.86 13.21
CA LEU A 5 -2.23 8.76 14.63
C LEU A 5 -0.71 8.74 14.82
N ALA A 6 0.01 7.96 14.03
CA ALA A 6 1.47 7.88 14.09
C ALA A 6 2.17 9.20 13.70
N ILE A 7 1.67 9.91 12.69
CA ILE A 7 2.24 11.20 12.26
C ILE A 7 1.97 12.31 13.28
N THR A 8 0.74 12.36 13.80
CA THR A 8 0.31 13.43 14.73
C THR A 8 0.73 13.18 16.18
N GLY A 9 1.12 11.96 16.52
CA GLY A 9 1.40 11.54 17.89
C GLY A 9 0.15 11.38 18.75
N ALA A 10 -1.05 11.44 18.17
CA ALA A 10 -2.30 11.23 18.89
C ALA A 10 -2.46 9.76 19.31
N GLU A 11 -3.04 9.54 20.49
CA GLU A 11 -3.27 8.18 21.02
C GLU A 11 -4.62 7.58 20.59
N ILE A 12 -5.58 8.44 20.23
CA ILE A 12 -6.96 8.05 19.93
C ILE A 12 -7.48 8.84 18.72
N CYS A 13 -8.25 8.18 17.86
CA CYS A 13 -9.06 8.78 16.81
C CYS A 13 -10.50 8.31 16.95
N TYR A 14 -11.46 9.24 16.98
CA TYR A 14 -12.88 8.91 16.83
C TYR A 14 -13.23 8.82 15.34
N PHE A 15 -13.51 7.62 14.86
CA PHE A 15 -13.98 7.37 13.50
C PHE A 15 -15.50 7.51 13.46
N ILE A 16 -15.96 8.63 12.93
CA ILE A 16 -17.37 9.00 12.90
C ILE A 16 -17.93 8.77 11.50
N VAL A 17 -18.98 7.95 11.39
CA VAL A 17 -19.70 7.72 10.14
C VAL A 17 -21.11 8.30 10.26
N TYR A 18 -21.40 9.27 9.40
CA TYR A 18 -22.70 9.92 9.31
C TYR A 18 -23.40 9.49 8.02
N MET A 19 -24.63 8.97 8.15
CA MET A 19 -25.42 8.42 7.03
C MET A 19 -26.75 9.16 6.82
N GLY A 20 -26.91 10.37 7.39
CA GLY A 20 -28.12 11.19 7.26
C GLY A 20 -28.94 11.28 8.54
N ASP A 21 -29.81 12.30 8.63
CA ASP A 21 -30.49 12.74 9.86
C ASP A 21 -31.45 11.69 10.47
N LYS A 22 -31.87 10.70 9.66
CA LYS A 22 -32.75 9.61 10.09
C LYS A 22 -32.00 8.41 10.66
N ASN A 23 -30.68 8.38 10.50
CA ASN A 23 -29.81 7.32 10.95
C ASN A 23 -29.01 7.79 12.16
N SER A 24 -28.72 6.89 13.09
CA SER A 24 -27.80 7.21 14.18
C SER A 24 -26.39 7.46 13.64
N ILE A 25 -25.69 8.39 14.28
CA ILE A 25 -24.26 8.58 14.05
C ILE A 25 -23.54 7.35 14.60
N PHE A 26 -22.72 6.71 13.76
CA PHE A 26 -21.82 5.66 14.21
C PHE A 26 -20.50 6.30 14.64
N ILE A 27 -20.01 5.92 15.82
CA ILE A 27 -18.74 6.41 16.38
C ILE A 27 -17.95 5.19 16.83
N GLU A 28 -16.74 5.04 16.31
CA GLU A 28 -15.78 4.02 16.73
C GLU A 28 -14.53 4.69 17.28
N GLU A 29 -14.12 4.32 18.50
CA GLU A 29 -12.85 4.76 19.08
C GLU A 29 -11.73 3.85 18.58
N ILE A 30 -10.75 4.43 17.90
CA ILE A 30 -9.59 3.72 17.39
C ILE A 30 -8.35 4.21 18.11
N LYS A 31 -7.71 3.31 18.84
CA LYS A 31 -6.45 3.58 19.55
C LYS A 31 -5.26 3.44 18.61
N ALA A 32 -4.23 4.22 18.89
CA ALA A 32 -2.97 4.14 18.17
C ALA A 32 -2.31 2.77 18.41
N ASP A 33 -1.99 2.09 17.32
CA ASP A 33 -1.31 0.81 17.32
C ASP A 33 0.12 1.01 16.79
N LYS A 34 1.05 1.17 17.74
CA LYS A 34 2.47 1.37 17.45
C LYS A 34 3.11 0.13 16.83
N ASP A 35 2.62 -1.06 17.17
CA ASP A 35 3.18 -2.30 16.66
C ASP A 35 2.82 -2.49 15.19
N ILE A 36 1.55 -2.33 14.81
CA ILE A 36 1.12 -2.36 13.41
C ILE A 36 1.82 -1.24 12.61
N TRP A 37 1.95 -0.04 13.19
CA TRP A 37 2.68 1.05 12.54
C TRP A 37 4.13 0.68 12.23
N ASN A 38 4.89 0.27 13.23
CA ASN A 38 6.33 0.04 13.09
C ASN A 38 6.66 -1.24 12.30
N THR A 39 5.85 -2.30 12.45
CA THR A 39 6.16 -3.61 11.86
C THR A 39 5.54 -3.83 10.49
N VAL A 40 4.41 -3.18 10.18
CA VAL A 40 3.67 -3.43 8.94
C VAL A 40 3.59 -2.20 8.06
N MET A 41 3.13 -1.06 8.59
CA MET A 41 2.82 0.10 7.75
C MET A 41 4.07 0.86 7.34
N LEU A 42 4.89 1.29 8.30
CA LEU A 42 6.07 2.11 8.05
C LEU A 42 7.06 1.44 7.08
N PRO A 43 7.40 0.14 7.23
CA PRO A 43 8.30 -0.52 6.28
C PRO A 43 7.76 -0.52 4.85
N LYS A 44 6.45 -0.76 4.65
CA LYS A 44 5.83 -0.73 3.32
C LYS A 44 5.84 0.67 2.71
N LEU A 45 5.62 1.70 3.52
CA LEU A 45 5.63 3.09 3.06
C LEU A 45 7.05 3.53 2.68
N ILE A 46 8.05 3.14 3.46
CA ILE A 46 9.47 3.39 3.15
C ILE A 46 9.85 2.70 1.84
N ASP A 47 9.54 1.41 1.71
CA ASP A 47 9.83 0.63 0.50
C ASP A 47 9.17 1.25 -0.74
N PHE A 48 7.88 1.60 -0.63
CA PHE A 48 7.15 2.27 -1.70
C PHE A 48 7.79 3.62 -2.08
N TYR A 49 8.17 4.44 -1.10
CA TYR A 49 8.78 5.73 -1.39
C TYR A 49 10.16 5.55 -2.04
N VAL A 50 11.03 4.73 -1.46
CA VAL A 50 12.43 4.58 -1.88
C VAL A 50 12.55 3.84 -3.21
N ASN A 51 11.83 2.74 -3.37
CA ASN A 51 12.01 1.84 -4.52
C ASN A 51 11.03 2.12 -5.66
N CYS A 52 9.85 2.69 -5.37
CA CYS A 52 8.88 3.02 -6.41
C CYS A 52 8.94 4.51 -6.75
N ILE A 53 8.69 5.42 -5.80
CA ILE A 53 8.44 6.82 -6.13
C ILE A 53 9.72 7.62 -6.38
N ALA A 54 10.70 7.54 -5.50
CA ALA A 54 11.91 8.35 -5.54
C ALA A 54 12.68 8.25 -6.89
N PRO A 55 12.91 7.06 -7.48
CA PRO A 55 13.61 6.96 -8.76
C PRO A 55 12.86 7.65 -9.89
N ASN A 56 11.53 7.57 -9.89
CA ASN A 56 10.67 8.19 -10.90
C ASN A 56 10.70 9.73 -10.79
N ILE A 57 10.78 10.28 -9.56
CA ILE A 57 10.93 11.72 -9.31
C ILE A 57 12.33 12.20 -9.71
N ILE A 58 13.38 11.53 -9.24
CA ILE A 58 14.79 11.92 -9.48
C ILE A 58 15.10 11.90 -10.99
N GLU A 59 14.65 10.88 -11.71
CA GLU A 59 14.83 10.79 -13.17
C GLU A 59 13.86 11.70 -13.96
N ASN A 60 12.88 12.32 -13.29
CA ASN A 60 11.76 13.07 -13.90
C ASN A 60 11.10 12.31 -15.06
N ARG A 61 10.78 11.03 -14.86
CA ARG A 61 10.23 10.17 -15.92
C ARG A 61 8.89 10.70 -16.44
N PRO A 62 7.91 11.04 -15.58
CA PRO A 62 6.63 11.57 -16.06
C PRO A 62 6.78 12.88 -16.84
N GLY A 63 7.68 13.78 -16.40
CA GLY A 63 7.96 15.03 -17.11
C GLY A 63 8.63 14.84 -18.47
N ARG A 64 9.20 13.65 -18.73
CA ARG A 64 9.76 13.25 -20.03
C ARG A 64 8.81 12.37 -20.84
N GLY A 65 7.57 12.15 -20.37
CA GLY A 65 6.61 11.24 -20.99
C GLY A 65 7.01 9.76 -20.91
N LEU A 66 7.96 9.41 -20.03
CA LEU A 66 8.40 8.03 -19.83
C LEU A 66 7.51 7.33 -18.80
N GLN A 67 7.22 6.06 -19.05
CA GLN A 67 6.49 5.21 -18.11
C GLN A 67 7.28 5.02 -16.80
N CYS A 68 6.54 4.92 -15.69
CA CYS A 68 7.11 4.61 -14.40
C CYS A 68 7.79 3.22 -14.43
N LYS A 69 8.94 3.11 -13.76
CA LYS A 69 9.60 1.82 -13.57
C LYS A 69 8.97 1.10 -12.38
N ASP A 70 8.71 -0.19 -12.56
CA ASP A 70 8.35 -1.08 -11.45
C ASP A 70 9.61 -1.39 -10.63
N PRO A 71 9.49 -1.48 -9.28
CA PRO A 71 10.56 -1.92 -8.41
C PRO A 71 10.88 -3.42 -8.63
N PRO A 72 12.07 -3.90 -8.22
CA PRO A 72 12.47 -5.31 -8.37
C PRO A 72 11.45 -6.31 -7.81
N SER A 73 10.87 -6.01 -6.65
CA SER A 73 9.88 -6.86 -5.98
C SER A 73 8.63 -7.11 -6.83
N ILE A 74 8.17 -6.10 -7.58
CA ILE A 74 7.02 -6.22 -8.49
C ILE A 74 7.41 -7.03 -9.73
N ILE A 75 8.59 -6.78 -10.30
CA ILE A 75 9.08 -7.53 -11.47
C ILE A 75 9.22 -9.02 -11.14
N GLU A 76 9.80 -9.35 -9.99
CA GLU A 76 9.94 -10.72 -9.50
C GLU A 76 8.58 -11.40 -9.31
N ALA A 77 7.62 -10.71 -8.68
CA ALA A 77 6.28 -11.23 -8.50
C ALA A 77 5.56 -11.50 -9.84
N GLN A 78 5.68 -10.59 -10.80
CA GLN A 78 5.12 -10.76 -12.15
C GLN A 78 5.74 -11.98 -12.86
N ASN A 79 7.06 -12.16 -12.75
CA ASN A 79 7.76 -13.30 -13.33
C ASN A 79 7.31 -14.62 -12.70
N ALA A 80 7.23 -14.69 -11.38
CA ALA A 80 6.75 -15.88 -10.67
C ALA A 80 5.32 -16.27 -11.09
N LEU A 81 4.45 -15.28 -11.32
CA LEU A 81 3.08 -15.51 -11.82
C LEU A 81 3.08 -16.04 -13.26
N ARG A 82 3.98 -15.55 -14.13
CA ARG A 82 4.13 -16.06 -15.51
C ARG A 82 4.58 -17.51 -15.51
N THR A 83 5.60 -17.86 -14.74
CA THR A 83 6.12 -19.22 -14.64
C THR A 83 5.05 -20.20 -14.13
N LYS A 84 4.24 -19.82 -13.12
CA LYS A 84 3.13 -20.65 -12.64
C LYS A 84 2.07 -20.92 -13.72
N LYS A 85 1.77 -19.94 -14.56
CA LYS A 85 0.80 -20.10 -15.67
C LYS A 85 1.32 -21.05 -16.74
N GLU A 86 2.61 -20.98 -17.08
CA GLU A 86 3.25 -21.87 -18.06
C GLU A 86 3.24 -23.33 -17.58
N GLN A 87 3.63 -23.57 -16.33
CA GLN A 87 3.58 -24.90 -15.71
C GLN A 87 2.15 -25.48 -15.67
N THR A 88 1.15 -24.63 -15.42
CA THR A 88 -0.27 -25.05 -15.41
C THR A 88 -0.77 -25.40 -16.81
N LYS A 89 -0.26 -24.74 -17.85
CA LYS A 89 -0.62 -25.06 -19.25
C LYS A 89 0.01 -26.38 -19.70
N GLN A 90 1.28 -26.63 -19.35
CA GLN A 90 1.96 -27.90 -19.68
C GLN A 90 1.26 -29.11 -19.03
N LYS A 91 0.89 -29.02 -17.75
CA LYS A 91 0.14 -30.09 -17.04
C LYS A 91 -1.26 -30.39 -17.60
N ARG A 92 -1.82 -29.51 -18.44
CA ARG A 92 -3.12 -29.72 -19.09
C ARG A 92 -3.01 -30.34 -20.48
N GLN A 93 -1.79 -30.43 -21.01
CA GLN A 93 -1.48 -31.00 -22.32
C GLN A 93 -0.89 -32.41 -22.22
N GLU A 94 -0.56 -32.86 -21.01
CA GLU A 94 -0.25 -34.25 -20.64
C GLU A 94 -1.51 -34.96 -20.13
#